data_AF-A0A955DEU6-F1
#
_entry.id   AF-A0A955DEU6-F1
#
_cell.length_a   1.000
_cell.length_b   1.000
_cell.length_c   1.000
_cell.angle_alpha   90.00
_cell.angle_beta   90.00
_cell.angle_gamma   90.00
#
_symmetry.space_group_name_H-M   'P 1'
#
loop_
_entity.id
_entity.type
_entity.pdbx_description
1 polymer ?
#
loop_
_entity_poly.entity_id
_entity_poly.type
_entity_poly.pdbx_seq_one_letter_code
_entity_poly.pdbx_strand_id
1 'polypeptide(L)'
;VSVNGDGGGLFMQSSNATISDNTITNNGAGRDAGGLYVASSNATVTNNMITDNSADTRHGGGVVVSSSGGQFLGNTVTGNFAANVGGGFWVAGGGTNTTLSDNTITGNEALQRGGGLYWSGSGGSLAGVKGDVCNTIMNNLAPIAEAIYYTVPFAGDGSGDLDASHVCWGTVVPAEILALNYDYFDNGNFGVIRTTPFEGGPLLVDTTWTLAGSPYVVMESIVLGSDATLTIEPGVVVRFEAMKSISVGTSPFGTSCIIARGTPADPILFTSILPAGERAPGDWVNLYFGDQSEDAVFDGGGAYLGGCILEHVIVEFGGGGVATTGSITIQQSSPYLKNIEVRDSARAGVYADAAVTVPLRIEDSTFRRCVHTGNGGGVYLVNGSGHQVTGNLFDDNGASSGAGMYLSATTSLVDDNMFTSNAANSQGGGLWISSASGTVTDNTFTDNSGSAGGGLFVSNLTSGMIMTNLLEDNSASNGAGMYLQSGTGTQVLDNQFLTNVASGSYGGVYLGGSTITFSTNVVSGNQAVSVNGDGGGLFMQSSNATISDNTITNNGAGRDAGGLYVASS
;
A
#
# COMPACT_ATOMS: atom_id res chain seq x y z
N VAL A 1 56.54 8.16 -11.04
CA VAL A 1 55.55 7.44 -11.86
C VAL A 1 56.18 7.09 -13.22
N SER A 2 56.10 5.83 -13.65
CA SER A 2 56.48 5.43 -15.02
C SER A 2 55.39 5.92 -15.98
N VAL A 3 55.74 6.72 -17.00
CA VAL A 3 54.77 7.36 -17.91
C VAL A 3 53.91 6.38 -18.72
N ASN A 4 54.29 5.10 -18.78
CA ASN A 4 53.56 4.05 -19.51
C ASN A 4 53.19 2.84 -18.63
N GLY A 5 53.39 2.92 -17.31
CA GLY A 5 53.14 1.80 -16.39
C GLY A 5 51.68 1.76 -15.91
N ASP A 6 51.15 0.55 -15.77
CA ASP A 6 49.88 0.25 -15.09
C ASP A 6 50.13 -0.36 -13.71
N GLY A 7 49.16 -0.29 -12.81
CA GLY A 7 49.19 -0.99 -11.52
C GLY A 7 50.29 -0.44 -10.61
N GLY A 8 50.18 0.85 -10.26
CA GLY A 8 51.21 1.59 -9.55
C GLY A 8 51.65 0.93 -8.23
N GLY A 9 50.70 0.34 -7.50
CA GLY A 9 50.99 -0.47 -6.32
C GLY A 9 51.15 -1.96 -6.67
N LEU A 10 50.12 -2.54 -7.29
CA LEU A 10 50.10 -3.94 -7.69
C LEU A 10 49.57 -4.12 -9.11
N PHE A 11 50.22 -5.00 -9.85
CA PHE A 11 49.78 -5.47 -11.16
C PHE A 11 49.67 -6.98 -11.17
N MET A 12 48.45 -7.49 -11.34
CA MET A 12 48.16 -8.93 -11.44
C MET A 12 47.77 -9.29 -12.85
N GLN A 13 48.41 -10.34 -13.39
CA GLN A 13 48.15 -10.83 -14.73
C GLN A 13 48.13 -12.36 -14.78
N SER A 14 47.08 -12.90 -15.39
CA SER A 14 46.92 -14.35 -15.62
C SER A 14 47.06 -15.20 -14.34
N SER A 15 46.59 -14.69 -13.20
CA SER A 15 46.73 -15.33 -11.89
C SER A 15 45.54 -15.02 -10.98
N ASN A 16 44.83 -16.06 -10.52
CA ASN A 16 43.67 -15.94 -9.62
C ASN A 16 44.12 -15.82 -8.15
N ALA A 17 45.02 -14.89 -7.85
CA ALA A 17 45.54 -14.73 -6.51
C ALA A 17 44.51 -14.10 -5.57
N THR A 18 44.64 -14.41 -4.27
CA THR A 18 43.92 -13.73 -3.20
C THR A 18 44.77 -12.57 -2.69
N ILE A 19 44.23 -11.36 -2.68
CA ILE A 19 44.81 -10.20 -2.04
C ILE A 19 43.93 -9.88 -0.83
N SER A 20 44.43 -10.10 0.38
CA SER A 20 43.67 -9.81 1.60
C SER A 20 44.43 -8.99 2.62
N ASP A 21 43.72 -8.09 3.30
CA ASP A 21 44.22 -7.37 4.48
C ASP A 21 45.46 -6.48 4.21
N ASN A 22 45.57 -5.92 3.00
CA ASN A 22 46.68 -5.05 2.61
C ASN A 22 46.30 -3.57 2.64
N THR A 23 47.32 -2.72 2.79
CA THR A 23 47.22 -1.28 2.53
C THR A 23 47.98 -0.93 1.25
N ILE A 24 47.25 -0.52 0.22
CA ILE A 24 47.76 -0.08 -1.07
C ILE A 24 47.54 1.43 -1.14
N THR A 25 48.57 2.20 -0.80
CA THR A 25 48.43 3.66 -0.67
C THR A 25 49.56 4.47 -1.29
N ASN A 26 49.25 5.69 -1.74
CA ASN A 26 50.21 6.65 -2.28
C ASN A 26 51.00 6.12 -3.48
N ASN A 27 50.38 5.26 -4.29
CA ASN A 27 50.96 4.74 -5.52
C ASN A 27 50.49 5.53 -6.74
N GLY A 28 51.33 5.59 -7.76
CA GLY A 28 51.04 6.34 -8.99
C GLY A 28 51.34 5.51 -10.23
N ALA A 29 50.37 5.39 -11.12
CA ALA A 29 50.49 4.78 -12.43
C ALA A 29 50.46 5.86 -13.51
N GLY A 30 51.31 5.72 -14.53
CA GLY A 30 51.31 6.65 -15.65
C GLY A 30 50.08 6.47 -16.50
N ARG A 31 49.54 5.25 -16.59
CA ARG A 31 48.41 4.93 -17.45
C ARG A 31 47.18 4.55 -16.63
N ASP A 32 47.02 3.29 -16.24
CA ASP A 32 45.82 2.80 -15.57
C ASP A 32 46.12 2.17 -14.18
N ALA A 33 45.14 2.18 -13.27
CA ALA A 33 45.26 1.62 -11.90
C ALA A 33 46.39 2.22 -11.08
N GLY A 34 46.15 3.36 -10.42
CA GLY A 34 47.09 3.91 -9.45
C GLY A 34 47.42 2.90 -8.35
N GLY A 35 46.40 2.20 -7.83
CA GLY A 35 46.53 1.18 -6.80
C GLY A 35 46.74 -0.23 -7.34
N LEU A 36 45.66 -0.87 -7.81
CA LEU A 36 45.61 -2.28 -8.17
C LEU A 36 45.08 -2.51 -9.60
N TYR A 37 45.90 -3.12 -10.46
CA TYR A 37 45.47 -3.58 -11.78
C TYR A 37 45.24 -5.10 -11.77
N VAL A 38 44.05 -5.54 -12.16
CA VAL A 38 43.69 -6.96 -12.34
C VAL A 38 43.45 -7.23 -13.83
N ALA A 39 44.34 -8.02 -14.44
CA ALA A 39 44.30 -8.37 -15.86
C ALA A 39 44.13 -9.88 -16.04
N SER A 40 43.13 -10.32 -16.82
CA SER A 40 42.99 -11.75 -17.18
C SER A 40 43.06 -12.74 -16.00
N SER A 41 42.51 -12.34 -14.86
CA SER A 41 42.63 -13.00 -13.56
C SER A 41 41.31 -12.91 -12.81
N ASN A 42 40.76 -14.01 -12.28
CA ASN A 42 39.60 -14.00 -11.39
C ASN A 42 40.06 -13.88 -9.94
N ALA A 43 40.58 -12.71 -9.59
CA ALA A 43 41.16 -12.47 -8.27
C ALA A 43 40.10 -12.35 -7.17
N THR A 44 40.47 -12.72 -5.95
CA THR A 44 39.69 -12.47 -4.74
C THR A 44 40.40 -11.38 -3.95
N VAL A 45 39.80 -10.20 -3.87
CA VAL A 45 40.37 -9.01 -3.23
C VAL A 45 39.50 -8.67 -2.02
N THR A 46 40.01 -8.90 -0.82
CA THR A 46 39.20 -8.84 0.41
C THR A 46 39.81 -7.97 1.49
N ASN A 47 39.02 -7.12 2.15
CA ASN A 47 39.46 -6.35 3.33
C ASN A 47 40.72 -5.50 3.09
N ASN A 48 40.94 -5.01 1.87
CA ASN A 48 42.08 -4.15 1.58
C ASN A 48 41.70 -2.67 1.71
N MET A 49 42.68 -1.86 2.12
CA MET A 49 42.61 -0.41 2.06
C MET A 49 43.37 0.09 0.83
N ILE A 50 42.64 0.55 -0.19
CA ILE A 50 43.20 1.08 -1.45
C ILE A 50 42.96 2.58 -1.45
N THR A 51 43.96 3.35 -1.03
CA THR A 51 43.76 4.77 -0.65
C THR A 51 44.78 5.70 -1.25
N ASP A 52 44.38 6.91 -1.66
CA ASP A 52 45.29 7.95 -2.15
C ASP A 52 46.20 7.49 -3.30
N ASN A 53 45.69 6.65 -4.21
CA ASN A 53 46.43 6.24 -5.40
C ASN A 53 45.99 7.05 -6.64
N SER A 54 46.91 7.24 -7.58
CA SER A 54 46.72 8.12 -8.74
C SER A 54 47.00 7.44 -10.07
N ALA A 55 46.10 7.61 -11.04
CA ALA A 55 46.31 7.30 -12.45
C ALA A 55 46.38 8.62 -13.24
N ASP A 56 47.60 9.12 -13.46
CA ASP A 56 47.85 10.52 -13.86
C ASP A 56 47.48 10.85 -15.31
N THR A 57 47.31 9.84 -16.19
CA THR A 57 46.95 10.10 -17.59
C THR A 57 45.70 9.39 -18.09
N ARG A 58 45.20 8.34 -17.40
CA ARG A 58 44.02 7.60 -17.84
C ARG A 58 43.07 7.20 -16.70
N HIS A 59 42.86 5.90 -16.46
CA HIS A 59 41.65 5.38 -15.82
C HIS A 59 41.94 4.62 -14.52
N GLY A 60 40.93 4.50 -13.65
CA GLY A 60 40.98 3.64 -12.47
C GLY A 60 41.98 4.15 -11.43
N GLY A 61 41.65 5.19 -10.67
CA GLY A 61 42.59 5.74 -9.69
C GLY A 61 42.97 4.71 -8.63
N GLY A 62 41.97 4.01 -8.09
CA GLY A 62 42.15 2.92 -7.14
C GLY A 62 42.40 1.58 -7.85
N VAL A 63 41.39 1.08 -8.55
CA VAL A 63 41.36 -0.29 -9.08
C VAL A 63 40.94 -0.32 -10.55
N VAL A 64 41.61 -1.17 -11.33
CA VAL A 64 41.17 -1.53 -12.69
C VAL A 64 40.98 -3.04 -12.79
N VAL A 65 39.86 -3.45 -13.39
CA VAL A 65 39.56 -4.84 -13.74
C VAL A 65 39.42 -4.92 -15.26
N SER A 66 40.31 -5.65 -15.92
CA SER A 66 40.40 -5.73 -17.38
C SER A 66 40.51 -7.16 -17.88
N SER A 67 39.68 -7.53 -18.86
CA SER A 67 39.64 -8.89 -19.44
C SER A 67 39.56 -10.00 -18.38
N SER A 68 38.88 -9.74 -17.25
CA SER A 68 38.88 -10.53 -16.02
C SER A 68 37.56 -10.44 -15.25
N GLY A 69 37.22 -11.45 -14.46
CA GLY A 69 36.26 -11.30 -13.36
C GLY A 69 36.97 -10.97 -12.05
N GLY A 70 36.23 -10.89 -10.94
CA GLY A 70 36.84 -10.69 -9.63
C GLY A 70 35.83 -10.57 -8.51
N GLN A 71 36.20 -11.00 -7.32
CA GLN A 71 35.41 -10.84 -6.11
C GLN A 71 36.06 -9.78 -5.24
N PHE A 72 35.40 -8.64 -5.08
CA PHE A 72 35.83 -7.54 -4.22
C PHE A 72 34.91 -7.51 -3.00
N LEU A 73 35.42 -7.92 -1.84
CA LEU A 73 34.65 -8.04 -0.60
C LEU A 73 35.25 -7.20 0.53
N GLY A 74 34.48 -6.35 1.20
CA GLY A 74 34.96 -5.69 2.42
C GLY A 74 36.06 -4.65 2.21
N ASN A 75 36.31 -4.20 0.96
CA ASN A 75 37.43 -3.29 0.70
C ASN A 75 37.05 -1.83 0.95
N THR A 76 38.02 -1.05 1.40
CA THR A 76 37.92 0.41 1.52
C THR A 76 38.72 1.05 0.38
N VAL A 77 38.04 1.70 -0.55
CA VAL A 77 38.63 2.36 -1.73
C VAL A 77 38.30 3.85 -1.67
N THR A 78 39.26 4.66 -1.20
CA THR A 78 39.00 6.07 -0.88
C THR A 78 40.12 7.02 -1.27
N GLY A 79 39.80 8.26 -1.65
CA GLY A 79 40.82 9.26 -1.95
C GLY A 79 41.61 9.00 -3.23
N ASN A 80 41.17 8.07 -4.09
CA ASN A 80 41.91 7.74 -5.30
C ASN A 80 41.53 8.69 -6.45
N PHE A 81 42.49 8.95 -7.34
CA PHE A 81 42.36 9.93 -8.42
C PHE A 81 42.61 9.30 -9.80
N ALA A 82 41.71 9.57 -10.75
CA ALA A 82 41.87 9.23 -12.15
C ALA A 82 41.76 10.47 -13.05
N ALA A 83 42.74 10.66 -13.93
CA ALA A 83 42.72 11.77 -14.90
C ALA A 83 41.60 11.64 -15.96
N ASN A 84 40.93 10.49 -16.07
CA ASN A 84 39.83 10.27 -17.00
C ASN A 84 38.59 9.68 -16.32
N VAL A 85 38.54 8.36 -16.07
CA VAL A 85 37.32 7.71 -15.54
C VAL A 85 37.61 6.76 -14.38
N GLY A 86 36.61 6.50 -13.55
CA GLY A 86 36.66 5.48 -12.51
C GLY A 86 37.65 5.87 -11.41
N GLY A 87 37.35 6.92 -10.65
CA GLY A 87 38.24 7.41 -9.59
C GLY A 87 38.56 6.30 -8.59
N GLY A 88 37.52 5.61 -8.11
CA GLY A 88 37.64 4.40 -7.29
C GLY A 88 37.92 3.17 -8.13
N PHE A 89 36.98 2.81 -9.01
CA PHE A 89 37.03 1.60 -9.83
C PHE A 89 36.80 1.89 -11.32
N TRP A 90 37.54 1.17 -12.17
CA TRP A 90 37.20 0.99 -13.57
C TRP A 90 37.10 -0.50 -13.92
N VAL A 91 35.89 -0.95 -14.25
CA VAL A 91 35.65 -2.30 -14.80
C VAL A 91 35.54 -2.18 -16.32
N ALA A 92 36.60 -2.55 -17.03
CA ALA A 92 36.71 -2.38 -18.48
C ALA A 92 35.87 -3.40 -19.26
N GLY A 93 35.68 -3.19 -20.58
CA GLY A 93 34.80 -4.00 -21.45
C GLY A 93 35.02 -5.51 -21.49
N GLY A 94 36.20 -5.99 -21.10
CA GLY A 94 36.48 -7.44 -20.94
C GLY A 94 36.26 -7.98 -19.51
N GLY A 95 35.81 -7.13 -18.60
CA GLY A 95 35.69 -7.35 -17.16
C GLY A 95 34.49 -8.21 -16.74
N THR A 96 34.35 -9.40 -17.31
CA THR A 96 33.12 -10.19 -17.19
C THR A 96 33.02 -10.90 -15.84
N ASN A 97 31.84 -10.86 -15.19
CA ASN A 97 31.57 -11.50 -13.89
C ASN A 97 32.34 -10.87 -12.69
N THR A 98 32.50 -9.55 -12.70
CA THR A 98 33.03 -8.81 -11.53
C THR A 98 31.92 -8.62 -10.49
N THR A 99 32.22 -8.93 -9.24
CA THR A 99 31.28 -8.81 -8.10
C THR A 99 31.88 -7.94 -7.02
N LEU A 100 31.10 -6.95 -6.57
CA LEU A 100 31.43 -6.11 -5.42
C LEU A 100 30.40 -6.38 -4.32
N SER A 101 30.89 -6.67 -3.12
CA SER A 101 30.08 -6.85 -1.91
C SER A 101 30.75 -6.12 -0.75
N ASP A 102 29.97 -5.42 0.08
CA ASP A 102 30.49 -4.77 1.30
C ASP A 102 31.71 -3.86 1.06
N ASN A 103 31.78 -3.17 -0.07
CA ASN A 103 32.89 -2.23 -0.31
C ASN A 103 32.49 -0.82 0.08
N THR A 104 33.43 -0.07 0.65
CA THR A 104 33.32 1.37 0.87
C THR A 104 34.09 2.10 -0.22
N ILE A 105 33.39 2.76 -1.13
CA ILE A 105 33.94 3.48 -2.30
C ILE A 105 33.53 4.96 -2.19
N THR A 106 34.38 5.75 -1.53
CA THR A 106 34.05 7.14 -1.17
C THR A 106 35.22 8.10 -1.34
N GLY A 107 34.94 9.36 -1.66
CA GLY A 107 36.00 10.39 -1.75
C GLY A 107 36.97 10.17 -2.90
N ASN A 108 36.59 9.39 -3.91
CA ASN A 108 37.42 9.19 -5.10
C ASN A 108 37.06 10.23 -6.17
N GLU A 109 38.02 10.58 -7.02
CA GLU A 109 37.87 11.63 -8.03
C GLU A 109 38.22 11.12 -9.43
N ALA A 110 37.36 11.42 -10.40
CA ALA A 110 37.63 11.25 -11.82
C ALA A 110 37.38 12.56 -12.57
N LEU A 111 38.33 13.00 -13.39
CA LEU A 111 38.17 14.29 -14.10
C LEU A 111 37.13 14.26 -15.23
N GLN A 112 36.59 13.11 -15.62
CA GLN A 112 35.55 13.02 -16.65
C GLN A 112 34.28 12.33 -16.15
N ARG A 113 34.37 11.06 -15.73
CA ARG A 113 33.19 10.19 -15.54
C ARG A 113 33.37 9.16 -14.44
N GLY A 114 32.32 8.90 -13.67
CA GLY A 114 32.28 7.78 -12.70
C GLY A 114 33.29 7.98 -11.58
N GLY A 115 33.02 8.93 -10.68
CA GLY A 115 33.91 9.22 -9.55
C GLY A 115 34.15 7.98 -8.69
N GLY A 116 33.07 7.29 -8.33
CA GLY A 116 33.13 5.99 -7.66
C GLY A 116 33.49 4.87 -8.64
N LEU A 117 32.59 4.56 -9.56
CA LEU A 117 32.74 3.49 -10.55
C LEU A 117 32.52 3.98 -11.98
N TYR A 118 33.39 3.53 -12.87
CA TYR A 118 33.10 3.45 -14.30
C TYR A 118 33.00 1.99 -14.71
N TRP A 119 31.89 1.60 -15.31
CA TRP A 119 31.58 0.21 -15.60
C TRP A 119 31.22 0.02 -17.06
N SER A 120 32.08 -0.69 -17.79
CA SER A 120 31.89 -1.03 -19.20
C SER A 120 31.99 -2.51 -19.52
N GLY A 121 32.29 -3.38 -18.54
CA GLY A 121 32.30 -4.85 -18.69
C GLY A 121 30.92 -5.49 -18.57
N SER A 122 30.64 -6.54 -19.35
CA SER A 122 29.35 -7.24 -19.32
C SER A 122 29.23 -8.25 -18.17
N GLY A 123 28.03 -8.35 -17.58
CA GLY A 123 27.69 -9.33 -16.53
C GLY A 123 28.35 -9.05 -15.19
N GLY A 124 27.97 -7.97 -14.51
CA GLY A 124 28.48 -7.56 -13.19
C GLY A 124 27.41 -7.54 -12.10
N SER A 125 27.81 -7.67 -10.84
CA SER A 125 26.88 -7.53 -9.70
C SER A 125 27.47 -6.69 -8.57
N LEU A 126 26.70 -5.71 -8.12
CA LEU A 126 26.89 -4.97 -6.87
C LEU A 126 25.86 -5.43 -5.81
N ALA A 127 25.14 -6.51 -6.06
CA ALA A 127 24.07 -7.01 -5.19
C ALA A 127 24.60 -7.62 -3.88
N GLY A 128 25.91 -7.87 -3.79
CA GLY A 128 26.56 -8.39 -2.60
C GLY A 128 25.96 -9.68 -2.03
N VAL A 129 26.17 -9.90 -0.73
CA VAL A 129 25.45 -10.89 0.08
C VAL A 129 24.33 -10.17 0.83
N LYS A 130 23.09 -10.63 0.62
CA LYS A 130 21.87 -10.03 1.18
C LYS A 130 21.88 -9.95 2.72
N GLY A 131 21.74 -8.75 3.29
CA GLY A 131 21.78 -8.43 4.73
C GLY A 131 22.11 -6.95 5.00
N ASP A 132 22.38 -6.56 6.26
CA ASP A 132 22.68 -5.17 6.71
C ASP A 132 23.97 -4.56 6.11
N VAL A 133 24.59 -5.22 5.14
CA VAL A 133 25.93 -4.92 4.65
C VAL A 133 25.87 -4.70 3.14
N CYS A 134 25.68 -3.44 2.75
CA CYS A 134 25.59 -2.98 1.36
C CYS A 134 26.94 -2.45 0.85
N ASN A 135 27.10 -2.35 -0.47
CA ASN A 135 28.18 -1.50 -1.01
C ASN A 135 27.85 -0.03 -0.76
N THR A 136 28.81 0.73 -0.25
CA THR A 136 28.68 2.18 -0.02
C THR A 136 29.40 2.92 -1.15
N ILE A 137 28.66 3.57 -2.05
CA ILE A 137 29.22 4.28 -3.20
C ILE A 137 28.70 5.72 -3.19
N MET A 138 29.38 6.60 -2.47
CA MET A 138 28.89 7.97 -2.24
C MET A 138 30.05 8.95 -2.03
N ASN A 139 29.75 10.26 -2.11
CA ASN A 139 30.73 11.34 -1.90
C ASN A 139 31.97 11.20 -2.79
N ASN A 140 31.80 10.76 -4.03
CA ASN A 140 32.85 10.74 -5.03
C ASN A 140 32.66 11.93 -5.98
N LEU A 141 33.69 12.31 -6.72
CA LEU A 141 33.68 13.49 -7.57
C LEU A 141 33.92 13.12 -9.03
N ALA A 142 32.98 13.49 -9.90
CA ALA A 142 33.21 13.52 -11.35
C ALA A 142 32.25 14.50 -12.03
N PRO A 143 32.64 15.13 -13.15
CA PRO A 143 31.73 15.97 -13.92
C PRO A 143 30.46 15.27 -14.42
N ILE A 144 30.51 13.95 -14.62
CA ILE A 144 29.35 13.14 -15.00
C ILE A 144 29.34 11.84 -14.19
N ALA A 145 28.27 11.63 -13.43
CA ALA A 145 28.05 10.50 -12.52
C ALA A 145 29.08 10.42 -11.38
N GLU A 146 28.66 10.86 -10.20
CA GLU A 146 29.47 10.78 -9.00
C GLU A 146 29.60 9.33 -8.52
N ALA A 147 28.50 8.55 -8.53
CA ALA A 147 28.52 7.18 -8.05
C ALA A 147 28.88 6.15 -9.14
N ILE A 148 28.02 5.97 -10.16
CA ILE A 148 28.22 4.94 -11.19
C ILE A 148 28.01 5.52 -12.59
N TYR A 149 29.00 5.33 -13.45
CA TYR A 149 28.88 5.56 -14.89
C TYR A 149 28.84 4.23 -15.64
N TYR A 150 27.73 3.89 -16.28
CA TYR A 150 27.48 2.60 -16.94
C TYR A 150 27.39 2.71 -18.47
N THR A 151 28.02 1.79 -19.20
CA THR A 151 28.08 1.84 -20.68
C THR A 151 27.92 0.50 -21.39
N VAL A 152 27.28 -0.50 -20.78
CA VAL A 152 27.16 -1.83 -21.41
C VAL A 152 25.87 -1.91 -22.25
N PRO A 153 25.93 -2.37 -23.51
CA PRO A 153 24.72 -2.59 -24.32
C PRO A 153 23.86 -3.77 -23.80
N PHE A 154 22.52 -3.70 -23.91
CA PHE A 154 21.62 -4.83 -23.62
C PHE A 154 21.74 -5.95 -24.64
N ALA A 155 21.62 -7.18 -24.13
CA ALA A 155 21.62 -8.38 -24.93
C ALA A 155 20.22 -8.99 -25.17
N GLY A 156 19.13 -8.36 -24.70
CA GLY A 156 17.77 -8.90 -24.86
C GLY A 156 17.34 -9.87 -23.76
N ASP A 157 18.29 -10.38 -22.96
CA ASP A 157 18.12 -11.46 -21.98
C ASP A 157 18.52 -11.04 -20.55
N GLY A 158 18.79 -9.75 -20.33
CA GLY A 158 19.24 -9.21 -19.05
C GLY A 158 20.73 -9.42 -18.72
N SER A 159 21.52 -10.10 -19.58
CA SER A 159 22.95 -10.34 -19.34
C SER A 159 23.85 -9.10 -19.41
N GLY A 160 23.28 -7.96 -19.81
CA GLY A 160 23.94 -6.66 -19.90
C GLY A 160 23.49 -5.65 -18.84
N ASP A 161 22.81 -6.07 -17.77
CA ASP A 161 22.39 -5.18 -16.67
C ASP A 161 23.40 -5.22 -15.53
N LEU A 162 23.51 -4.11 -14.81
CA LEU A 162 24.29 -4.02 -13.57
C LEU A 162 23.33 -4.06 -12.38
N ASP A 163 23.37 -5.15 -11.62
CA ASP A 163 22.57 -5.27 -10.40
C ASP A 163 23.17 -4.41 -9.28
N ALA A 164 22.56 -3.25 -9.04
CA ALA A 164 22.88 -2.30 -7.98
C ALA A 164 21.82 -2.29 -6.87
N SER A 165 21.05 -3.38 -6.72
CA SER A 165 19.92 -3.46 -5.80
C SER A 165 20.33 -3.46 -4.31
N HIS A 166 21.62 -3.64 -4.01
CA HIS A 166 22.20 -3.61 -2.66
C HIS A 166 23.35 -2.60 -2.55
N VAL A 167 23.12 -1.40 -3.07
CA VAL A 167 23.99 -0.22 -2.86
C VAL A 167 23.32 0.72 -1.86
N CYS A 168 24.05 1.14 -0.84
CA CYS A 168 23.65 2.23 0.05
C CYS A 168 23.99 3.57 -0.58
N TRP A 169 22.97 4.22 -1.14
CA TRP A 169 23.07 5.50 -1.83
C TRP A 169 23.17 6.71 -0.89
N GLY A 170 23.00 6.52 0.42
CA GLY A 170 22.86 7.60 1.39
C GLY A 170 21.51 8.33 1.33
N THR A 171 20.62 7.88 0.45
CA THR A 171 19.24 8.34 0.27
C THR A 171 18.37 7.17 -0.19
N VAL A 172 17.06 7.26 0.04
CA VAL A 172 16.05 6.31 -0.47
C VAL A 172 15.17 6.94 -1.56
N VAL A 173 15.41 8.21 -1.92
CA VAL A 173 14.61 8.95 -2.89
C VAL A 173 15.04 8.57 -4.31
N PRO A 174 14.16 7.99 -5.16
CA PRO A 174 14.55 7.50 -6.48
C PRO A 174 15.19 8.56 -7.39
N ALA A 175 14.66 9.78 -7.40
CA ALA A 175 15.20 10.87 -8.21
C ALA A 175 16.63 11.26 -7.79
N GLU A 176 16.95 11.18 -6.50
CA GLU A 176 18.28 11.45 -5.97
C GLU A 176 19.24 10.29 -6.31
N ILE A 177 18.78 9.05 -6.18
CA ILE A 177 19.55 7.86 -6.60
C ILE A 177 19.85 7.92 -8.10
N LEU A 178 18.87 8.30 -8.94
CA LEU A 178 19.07 8.46 -10.38
C LEU A 178 20.08 9.56 -10.70
N ALA A 179 20.08 10.67 -9.94
CA ALA A 179 21.04 11.76 -10.15
C ALA A 179 22.50 11.38 -9.82
N LEU A 180 22.70 10.40 -8.92
CA LEU A 180 24.04 9.87 -8.58
C LEU A 180 24.63 8.98 -9.68
N ASN A 181 23.76 8.46 -10.56
CA ASN A 181 24.11 7.48 -11.58
C ASN A 181 23.99 8.08 -12.98
N TYR A 182 24.74 7.54 -13.93
CA TYR A 182 24.58 7.88 -15.34
C TYR A 182 24.69 6.61 -16.18
N ASP A 183 23.60 6.31 -16.86
CA ASP A 183 23.54 5.29 -17.89
C ASP A 183 23.63 5.95 -19.27
N TYR A 184 24.67 5.61 -20.04
CA TYR A 184 24.94 6.27 -21.32
C TYR A 184 23.91 5.96 -22.41
N PHE A 185 23.10 4.91 -22.28
CA PHE A 185 22.24 4.41 -23.37
C PHE A 185 20.72 4.43 -23.07
N ASP A 186 20.27 5.22 -22.10
CA ASP A 186 18.89 5.23 -21.57
C ASP A 186 17.78 5.49 -22.63
N ASN A 187 17.39 4.43 -23.36
CA ASN A 187 16.32 4.43 -24.36
C ASN A 187 15.64 3.06 -24.56
N GLY A 188 15.20 2.40 -23.48
CA GLY A 188 14.23 1.28 -23.54
C GLY A 188 14.61 0.02 -24.34
N ASN A 189 15.81 -0.03 -24.91
CA ASN A 189 16.35 -1.14 -25.70
C ASN A 189 17.72 -1.62 -25.19
N PHE A 190 18.32 -0.96 -24.19
CA PHE A 190 19.71 -1.19 -23.73
C PHE A 190 19.86 -1.31 -22.18
N GLY A 191 21.01 -1.82 -21.68
CA GLY A 191 21.10 -2.47 -20.36
C GLY A 191 21.18 -1.47 -19.21
N VAL A 192 20.56 -1.77 -18.07
CA VAL A 192 20.24 -0.79 -17.01
C VAL A 192 20.99 -1.02 -15.69
N ILE A 193 21.18 0.04 -14.90
CA ILE A 193 21.57 -0.05 -13.48
C ILE A 193 20.32 -0.36 -12.64
N ARG A 194 20.19 -1.58 -12.14
CA ARG A 194 19.01 -2.02 -11.35
C ARG A 194 19.20 -1.68 -9.88
N THR A 195 18.51 -0.67 -9.34
CA THR A 195 18.68 -0.22 -7.95
C THR A 195 17.66 -0.78 -6.94
N THR A 196 16.60 -1.43 -7.43
CA THR A 196 15.56 -2.19 -6.68
C THR A 196 14.94 -3.25 -7.61
N PRO A 197 14.26 -4.31 -7.13
CA PRO A 197 13.40 -5.10 -8.00
C PRO A 197 12.23 -4.23 -8.46
N PHE A 198 12.33 -3.79 -9.71
CA PHE A 198 11.28 -3.07 -10.41
C PHE A 198 10.17 -4.05 -10.79
N GLU A 199 8.94 -3.71 -10.43
CA GLU A 199 7.73 -4.40 -10.88
C GLU A 199 6.88 -3.44 -11.70
N GLY A 200 6.37 -3.91 -12.84
CA GLY A 200 5.62 -3.07 -13.77
C GLY A 200 5.22 -3.79 -15.04
N GLY A 201 4.14 -3.33 -15.67
CA GLY A 201 3.66 -3.88 -16.93
C GLY A 201 2.82 -5.15 -16.76
N PRO A 202 2.58 -5.90 -17.86
CA PRO A 202 1.74 -7.08 -17.82
C PRO A 202 2.43 -8.25 -17.12
N LEU A 203 1.76 -8.82 -16.11
CA LEU A 203 2.14 -10.05 -15.42
C LEU A 203 1.25 -11.18 -15.93
N LEU A 204 1.80 -11.99 -16.84
CA LEU A 204 1.05 -12.97 -17.65
C LEU A 204 1.43 -14.43 -17.36
N VAL A 205 2.25 -14.65 -16.33
CA VAL A 205 2.63 -15.97 -15.85
C VAL A 205 2.63 -15.98 -14.33
N ASP A 206 2.40 -17.14 -13.74
CA ASP A 206 2.45 -17.30 -12.29
C ASP A 206 3.75 -16.76 -11.73
N THR A 207 3.63 -15.87 -10.74
CA THR A 207 4.74 -15.14 -10.16
C THR A 207 4.63 -15.21 -8.64
N THR A 208 5.75 -15.39 -7.97
CA THR A 208 5.81 -15.37 -6.50
C THR A 208 6.71 -14.24 -6.03
N TRP A 209 6.14 -13.33 -5.27
CA TRP A 209 6.88 -12.32 -4.53
C TRP A 209 7.25 -12.88 -3.16
N THR A 210 8.54 -13.09 -2.96
CA THR A 210 9.08 -13.75 -1.78
C THR A 210 9.49 -12.76 -0.71
N LEU A 211 9.51 -13.16 0.57
CA LEU A 211 10.01 -12.29 1.64
C LEU A 211 11.46 -11.87 1.42
N ALA A 212 12.27 -12.73 0.79
CA ALA A 212 13.60 -12.32 0.40
C ALA A 212 13.51 -11.10 -0.53
N GLY A 213 12.57 -11.01 -1.47
CA GLY A 213 12.58 -10.01 -2.54
C GLY A 213 12.04 -8.59 -2.25
N SER A 214 11.14 -8.30 -1.32
CA SER A 214 11.57 -7.94 0.03
C SER A 214 12.39 -6.64 0.18
N PRO A 215 12.02 -5.39 -0.21
CA PRO A 215 10.74 -4.90 -0.74
C PRO A 215 10.65 -4.85 -2.27
N TYR A 216 9.43 -4.99 -2.79
CA TYR A 216 9.10 -4.79 -4.21
C TYR A 216 8.66 -3.35 -4.46
N VAL A 217 9.08 -2.76 -5.59
CA VAL A 217 8.72 -1.38 -5.95
C VAL A 217 7.97 -1.35 -7.28
N VAL A 218 6.72 -0.91 -7.21
CA VAL A 218 5.82 -0.72 -8.35
C VAL A 218 6.04 0.67 -8.92
N MET A 219 6.85 0.75 -9.99
CA MET A 219 7.15 2.00 -10.68
C MET A 219 6.35 2.16 -11.98
N GLU A 220 5.80 1.06 -12.51
CA GLU A 220 4.74 1.07 -13.51
C GLU A 220 3.56 0.26 -12.99
N SER A 221 2.33 0.64 -13.36
CA SER A 221 1.16 -0.15 -12.96
C SER A 221 1.29 -1.58 -13.47
N ILE A 222 0.95 -2.53 -12.62
CA ILE A 222 0.97 -3.95 -12.95
C ILE A 222 -0.43 -4.35 -13.44
N VAL A 223 -0.48 -5.14 -14.50
CA VAL A 223 -1.73 -5.72 -14.99
C VAL A 223 -1.60 -7.24 -15.01
N LEU A 224 -2.32 -7.92 -14.14
CA LEU A 224 -2.38 -9.37 -14.13
C LEU A 224 -3.40 -9.85 -15.17
N GLY A 225 -3.05 -10.91 -15.89
CA GLY A 225 -3.90 -11.50 -16.91
C GLY A 225 -3.40 -12.87 -17.36
N SER A 226 -4.03 -13.43 -18.39
CA SER A 226 -3.65 -14.72 -19.00
C SER A 226 -3.58 -15.89 -18.01
N ASP A 227 -4.54 -15.96 -17.10
CA ASP A 227 -4.66 -16.95 -16.02
C ASP A 227 -3.52 -16.91 -14.99
N ALA A 228 -2.72 -15.83 -14.97
CA ALA A 228 -1.62 -15.70 -14.05
C ALA A 228 -2.09 -15.48 -12.60
N THR A 229 -1.40 -16.13 -11.68
CA THR A 229 -1.52 -15.90 -10.24
C THR A 229 -0.28 -15.18 -9.70
N LEU A 230 -0.48 -14.02 -9.06
CA LEU A 230 0.54 -13.41 -8.21
C LEU A 230 0.37 -13.89 -6.77
N THR A 231 1.32 -14.70 -6.31
CA THR A 231 1.40 -15.13 -4.91
C THR A 231 2.36 -14.21 -4.16
N ILE A 232 1.94 -13.67 -3.02
CA ILE A 232 2.76 -12.79 -2.19
C ILE A 232 2.96 -13.46 -0.82
N GLU A 233 4.21 -13.72 -0.45
CA GLU A 233 4.57 -14.36 0.81
C GLU A 233 4.36 -13.43 2.02
N PRO A 234 4.13 -13.98 3.24
CA PRO A 234 4.07 -13.19 4.47
C PRO A 234 5.26 -12.25 4.68
N GLY A 235 5.01 -11.08 5.25
CA GLY A 235 6.02 -10.05 5.55
C GLY A 235 6.54 -9.25 4.34
N VAL A 236 6.08 -9.55 3.12
CA VAL A 236 6.48 -8.78 1.94
C VAL A 236 5.97 -7.34 2.03
N VAL A 237 6.82 -6.40 1.65
CA VAL A 237 6.49 -4.97 1.53
C VAL A 237 6.49 -4.60 0.06
N VAL A 238 5.38 -4.04 -0.40
CA VAL A 238 5.15 -3.55 -1.76
C VAL A 238 5.00 -2.03 -1.70
N ARG A 239 5.88 -1.31 -2.39
CA ARG A 239 5.92 0.15 -2.43
C ARG A 239 5.48 0.67 -3.78
N PHE A 240 4.61 1.67 -3.81
CA PHE A 240 4.10 2.25 -5.05
C PHE A 240 4.65 3.65 -5.28
N GLU A 241 5.07 3.90 -6.52
CA GLU A 241 5.23 5.27 -7.01
C GLU A 241 3.88 5.99 -7.17
N ALA A 242 3.98 7.31 -7.30
CA ALA A 242 2.84 8.16 -7.59
C ALA A 242 2.03 7.65 -8.78
N MET A 243 0.71 7.61 -8.60
CA MET A 243 -0.25 7.23 -9.64
C MET A 243 -0.13 5.77 -10.15
N LYS A 244 0.49 4.86 -9.39
CA LYS A 244 0.58 3.43 -9.74
C LYS A 244 -0.45 2.56 -9.03
N SER A 245 -0.74 1.40 -9.64
CA SER A 245 -1.75 0.45 -9.20
C SER A 245 -1.34 -0.99 -9.51
N ILE A 246 -2.04 -1.96 -8.92
CA ILE A 246 -2.10 -3.34 -9.42
C ILE A 246 -3.52 -3.60 -9.90
N SER A 247 -3.67 -4.00 -11.15
CA SER A 247 -4.95 -4.34 -11.77
C SER A 247 -5.02 -5.85 -12.00
N VAL A 248 -6.04 -6.48 -11.44
CA VAL A 248 -6.29 -7.93 -11.50
C VAL A 248 -7.51 -8.16 -12.36
N GLY A 249 -7.43 -9.15 -13.25
CA GLY A 249 -8.58 -9.66 -13.98
C GLY A 249 -9.30 -8.59 -14.80
N THR A 250 -8.57 -7.88 -15.66
CA THR A 250 -9.12 -6.76 -16.45
C THR A 250 -9.15 -7.10 -17.93
N SER A 251 -10.24 -6.74 -18.62
CA SER A 251 -10.31 -6.87 -20.08
C SER A 251 -9.37 -5.88 -20.76
N PRO A 252 -8.62 -6.28 -21.81
CA PRO A 252 -8.68 -7.56 -22.53
C PRO A 252 -7.66 -8.61 -22.05
N PHE A 253 -7.04 -8.43 -20.89
CA PHE A 253 -5.89 -9.22 -20.44
C PHE A 253 -6.25 -10.60 -19.89
N GLY A 254 -7.53 -10.87 -19.65
CA GLY A 254 -8.03 -12.18 -19.27
C GLY A 254 -8.16 -12.36 -17.76
N THR A 255 -8.56 -13.58 -17.38
CA THR A 255 -8.66 -14.02 -16.00
C THR A 255 -7.31 -13.97 -15.30
N SER A 256 -7.29 -13.66 -14.02
CA SER A 256 -6.08 -13.70 -13.19
C SER A 256 -6.41 -13.53 -11.72
N CYS A 257 -5.39 -13.73 -10.88
CA CYS A 257 -5.60 -13.66 -9.45
C CYS A 257 -4.42 -13.15 -8.61
N ILE A 258 -4.74 -12.54 -7.47
CA ILE A 258 -3.79 -12.27 -6.39
C ILE A 258 -4.13 -13.18 -5.21
N ILE A 259 -3.10 -13.87 -4.70
CA ILE A 259 -3.12 -14.58 -3.43
C ILE A 259 -2.10 -13.91 -2.51
N ALA A 260 -2.57 -12.96 -1.70
CA ALA A 260 -1.75 -12.29 -0.69
C ALA A 260 -2.20 -12.74 0.70
N ARG A 261 -1.44 -13.66 1.30
CA ARG A 261 -1.78 -14.26 2.60
C ARG A 261 -0.62 -14.07 3.56
N GLY A 262 -0.67 -12.99 4.32
CA GLY A 262 0.24 -12.73 5.42
C GLY A 262 -0.10 -13.57 6.66
N THR A 263 0.54 -13.24 7.78
CA THR A 263 0.16 -13.75 9.10
C THR A 263 -0.04 -12.59 10.08
N PRO A 264 -0.66 -12.81 11.26
CA PRO A 264 -0.72 -11.76 12.27
C PRO A 264 0.65 -11.22 12.72
N ALA A 265 1.69 -12.06 12.67
CA ALA A 265 3.05 -11.68 13.02
C ALA A 265 3.77 -10.95 11.88
N ASP A 266 3.52 -11.40 10.65
CA ASP A 266 4.18 -10.93 9.43
C ASP A 266 3.13 -10.56 8.36
N PRO A 267 2.42 -9.43 8.55
CA PRO A 267 1.45 -8.97 7.57
C PRO A 267 2.14 -8.52 6.28
N ILE A 268 1.45 -8.65 5.15
CA ILE A 268 1.89 -8.08 3.87
C ILE A 268 1.53 -6.60 3.85
N LEU A 269 2.44 -5.73 3.43
CA LEU A 269 2.24 -4.27 3.44
C LEU A 269 2.24 -3.69 2.02
N PHE A 270 1.14 -3.08 1.59
CA PHE A 270 1.05 -2.23 0.40
C PHE A 270 1.06 -0.76 0.83
N THR A 271 2.07 0.01 0.40
CA THR A 271 2.29 1.38 0.89
C THR A 271 2.96 2.30 -0.15
N SER A 272 3.03 3.59 0.16
CA SER A 272 3.75 4.60 -0.62
C SER A 272 5.26 4.33 -0.66
N ILE A 273 5.90 4.68 -1.78
CA ILE A 273 7.36 4.70 -1.89
C ILE A 273 8.01 5.77 -1.00
N LEU A 274 7.26 6.79 -0.60
CA LEU A 274 7.80 7.91 0.17
C LEU A 274 8.29 7.48 1.56
N PRO A 275 9.32 8.16 2.11
CA PRO A 275 9.80 7.94 3.47
C PRO A 275 8.69 8.09 4.50
N ALA A 276 8.81 7.36 5.62
CA ALA A 276 7.91 7.54 6.75
C ALA A 276 7.95 8.99 7.25
N GLY A 277 6.78 9.61 7.43
CA GLY A 277 6.64 11.04 7.78
C GLY A 277 6.37 11.96 6.57
N GLU A 278 6.65 11.50 5.35
CA GLU A 278 6.32 12.22 4.11
C GLU A 278 5.12 11.63 3.36
N ARG A 279 4.65 10.45 3.79
CA ARG A 279 3.51 9.75 3.17
C ARG A 279 2.20 10.50 3.40
N ALA A 280 1.37 10.56 2.38
CA ALA A 280 0.05 11.14 2.45
C ALA A 280 -1.00 10.20 1.84
N PRO A 281 -2.26 10.26 2.31
CA PRO A 281 -3.36 9.59 1.64
C PRO A 281 -3.42 9.96 0.15
N GLY A 282 -3.52 8.96 -0.74
CA GLY A 282 -3.57 9.16 -2.18
C GLY A 282 -2.21 9.20 -2.88
N ASP A 283 -1.13 8.88 -2.18
CA ASP A 283 0.22 8.75 -2.76
C ASP A 283 0.26 7.78 -3.93
N TRP A 284 -0.57 6.74 -3.92
CA TRP A 284 -0.71 5.76 -5.00
C TRP A 284 -2.18 5.42 -5.23
N VAL A 285 -2.51 4.78 -6.36
CA VAL A 285 -3.90 4.66 -6.82
C VAL A 285 -4.66 3.62 -6.01
N ASN A 286 -4.51 2.33 -6.32
CA ASN A 286 -5.28 1.27 -5.70
C ASN A 286 -4.77 -0.14 -6.05
N LEU A 287 -5.31 -1.11 -5.32
CA LEU A 287 -5.45 -2.48 -5.80
C LEU A 287 -6.82 -2.59 -6.47
N TYR A 288 -6.84 -2.88 -7.76
CA TYR A 288 -8.04 -2.94 -8.58
C TYR A 288 -8.34 -4.38 -8.99
N PHE A 289 -9.53 -4.88 -8.65
CA PHE A 289 -10.06 -6.16 -9.06
C PHE A 289 -11.17 -5.92 -10.10
N GLY A 290 -10.93 -6.30 -11.35
CA GLY A 290 -11.91 -6.26 -12.43
C GLY A 290 -12.80 -7.50 -12.49
N ASP A 291 -13.72 -7.51 -13.46
CA ASP A 291 -14.74 -8.55 -13.70
C ASP A 291 -14.14 -9.94 -14.00
N GLN A 292 -12.90 -9.99 -14.50
CA GLN A 292 -12.20 -11.25 -14.75
C GLN A 292 -11.29 -11.66 -13.59
N SER A 293 -11.39 -11.01 -12.43
CA SER A 293 -10.68 -11.49 -11.23
C SER A 293 -11.36 -12.76 -10.75
N GLU A 294 -10.58 -13.77 -10.36
CA GLU A 294 -11.19 -15.00 -9.85
C GLU A 294 -11.94 -14.75 -8.53
N ASP A 295 -13.25 -14.98 -8.55
CA ASP A 295 -14.10 -14.88 -7.36
C ASP A 295 -13.68 -15.89 -6.28
N ALA A 296 -13.79 -15.49 -5.02
CA ALA A 296 -13.53 -16.39 -3.90
C ALA A 296 -14.57 -17.52 -3.85
N VAL A 297 -14.07 -18.75 -3.68
CA VAL A 297 -14.88 -19.96 -3.56
C VAL A 297 -14.85 -20.45 -2.13
N PHE A 298 -16.01 -20.85 -1.60
CA PHE A 298 -16.17 -21.35 -0.24
C PHE A 298 -16.84 -22.72 -0.25
N ASP A 299 -16.55 -23.56 0.74
CA ASP A 299 -17.30 -24.79 0.99
C ASP A 299 -18.67 -24.51 1.62
N GLY A 300 -19.48 -25.56 1.81
CA GLY A 300 -20.79 -25.44 2.45
C GLY A 300 -20.76 -25.02 3.92
N GLY A 301 -19.59 -25.06 4.56
CA GLY A 301 -19.35 -24.57 5.93
C GLY A 301 -18.79 -23.15 5.97
N GLY A 302 -18.55 -22.52 4.82
CA GLY A 302 -18.01 -21.16 4.71
C GLY A 302 -16.48 -21.08 4.73
N ALA A 303 -15.75 -22.21 4.68
CA ALA A 303 -14.30 -22.20 4.59
C ALA A 303 -13.84 -21.85 3.17
N TYR A 304 -12.85 -20.96 3.05
CA TYR A 304 -12.29 -20.56 1.76
C TYR A 304 -11.54 -21.73 1.09
N LEU A 305 -11.77 -21.90 -0.22
CA LEU A 305 -11.24 -22.99 -1.05
C LEU A 305 -10.31 -22.50 -2.18
N GLY A 306 -10.46 -21.26 -2.66
CA GLY A 306 -9.70 -20.72 -3.78
C GLY A 306 -10.26 -19.40 -4.30
N GLY A 307 -9.65 -18.83 -5.35
CA GLY A 307 -9.96 -17.51 -5.89
C GLY A 307 -9.16 -16.39 -5.23
N CYS A 308 -9.46 -15.13 -5.53
CA CYS A 308 -8.61 -14.04 -5.05
C CYS A 308 -8.83 -13.71 -3.59
N ILE A 309 -7.73 -13.40 -2.90
CA ILE A 309 -7.74 -13.24 -1.44
C ILE A 309 -6.69 -12.23 -0.99
N LEU A 310 -7.12 -11.37 -0.07
CA LEU A 310 -6.25 -10.57 0.79
C LEU A 310 -6.50 -11.03 2.24
N GLU A 311 -5.50 -11.66 2.85
CA GLU A 311 -5.56 -12.14 4.23
C GLU A 311 -4.35 -11.64 5.03
N HIS A 312 -4.55 -10.99 6.18
CA HIS A 312 -3.46 -10.38 6.96
C HIS A 312 -2.62 -9.39 6.13
N VAL A 313 -3.33 -8.47 5.47
CA VAL A 313 -2.77 -7.45 4.59
C VAL A 313 -3.02 -6.07 5.16
N ILE A 314 -2.01 -5.21 5.12
CA ILE A 314 -2.14 -3.77 5.40
C ILE A 314 -2.06 -3.02 4.08
N VAL A 315 -3.07 -2.19 3.80
CA VAL A 315 -3.11 -1.26 2.67
C VAL A 315 -3.16 0.16 3.22
N GLU A 316 -2.12 0.95 2.98
CA GLU A 316 -2.02 2.32 3.52
C GLU A 316 -1.64 3.37 2.48
N PHE A 317 -2.09 4.60 2.69
CA PHE A 317 -1.77 5.77 1.85
C PHE A 317 -2.23 5.65 0.39
N GLY A 318 -3.13 4.72 0.10
CA GLY A 318 -3.75 4.54 -1.21
C GLY A 318 -4.93 5.48 -1.44
N GLY A 319 -5.73 5.18 -2.46
CA GLY A 319 -6.91 5.97 -2.80
C GLY A 319 -6.58 7.16 -3.71
N GLY A 320 -5.53 7.06 -4.50
CA GLY A 320 -5.29 7.98 -5.63
C GLY A 320 -6.30 7.75 -6.77
N GLY A 321 -6.12 8.45 -7.89
CA GLY A 321 -6.93 8.23 -9.10
C GLY A 321 -8.28 8.98 -9.12
N VAL A 322 -9.35 8.32 -9.58
CA VAL A 322 -10.65 8.95 -9.94
C VAL A 322 -11.64 9.02 -8.79
N ALA A 323 -12.50 10.05 -8.77
CA ALA A 323 -13.44 10.44 -7.69
C ALA A 323 -14.30 9.32 -7.06
N THR A 324 -14.42 8.16 -7.68
CA THR A 324 -15.36 7.08 -7.32
C THR A 324 -14.70 5.76 -6.93
N THR A 325 -13.37 5.71 -6.74
CA THR A 325 -12.64 4.50 -6.35
C THR A 325 -12.33 4.44 -4.86
N GLY A 326 -11.75 3.32 -4.41
CA GLY A 326 -11.13 3.18 -3.09
C GLY A 326 -9.67 2.70 -3.17
N SER A 327 -8.98 2.62 -2.03
CA SER A 327 -7.64 2.00 -1.94
C SER A 327 -7.65 0.55 -2.41
N ILE A 328 -8.75 -0.15 -2.14
CA ILE A 328 -9.14 -1.38 -2.82
C ILE A 328 -10.40 -1.06 -3.64
N THR A 329 -10.37 -1.38 -4.93
CA THR A 329 -11.50 -1.17 -5.84
C THR A 329 -11.90 -2.49 -6.46
N ILE A 330 -13.17 -2.86 -6.34
CA ILE A 330 -13.73 -4.11 -6.85
C ILE A 330 -14.83 -3.79 -7.85
N GLN A 331 -14.76 -4.40 -9.03
CA GLN A 331 -15.69 -4.20 -10.14
C GLN A 331 -16.11 -5.57 -10.66
N GLN A 332 -17.35 -5.94 -10.39
CA GLN A 332 -18.03 -7.16 -10.83
C GLN A 332 -17.31 -8.48 -10.46
N SER A 333 -16.44 -8.46 -9.46
CA SER A 333 -15.82 -9.64 -8.85
C SER A 333 -16.02 -9.65 -7.33
N SER A 334 -15.60 -10.71 -6.66
CA SER A 334 -15.73 -10.95 -5.22
C SER A 334 -14.48 -11.61 -4.62
N PRO A 335 -13.33 -10.89 -4.54
CA PRO A 335 -12.19 -11.38 -3.77
C PRO A 335 -12.55 -11.48 -2.27
N TYR A 336 -11.94 -12.43 -1.56
CA TYR A 336 -12.13 -12.54 -0.11
C TYR A 336 -11.23 -11.56 0.63
N LEU A 337 -11.83 -10.68 1.43
CA LEU A 337 -11.11 -9.73 2.28
C LEU A 337 -11.23 -10.20 3.73
N LYS A 338 -10.13 -10.66 4.32
CA LYS A 338 -10.11 -11.21 5.68
C LYS A 338 -8.95 -10.67 6.50
N ASN A 339 -9.18 -10.26 7.74
CA ASN A 339 -8.09 -9.80 8.62
C ASN A 339 -7.21 -8.72 7.97
N ILE A 340 -7.81 -7.85 7.14
CA ILE A 340 -7.05 -6.77 6.48
C ILE A 340 -7.15 -5.49 7.30
N GLU A 341 -6.17 -4.61 7.13
CA GLU A 341 -6.25 -3.23 7.59
C GLU A 341 -6.14 -2.30 6.39
N VAL A 342 -7.16 -1.49 6.15
CA VAL A 342 -7.06 -0.36 5.20
C VAL A 342 -7.02 0.92 6.01
N ARG A 343 -5.96 1.71 5.86
CA ARG A 343 -5.77 2.94 6.61
C ARG A 343 -5.27 4.13 5.80
N ASP A 344 -5.56 5.32 6.28
CA ASP A 344 -5.02 6.57 5.74
C ASP A 344 -5.25 6.68 4.21
N SER A 345 -6.48 6.37 3.78
CA SER A 345 -6.89 6.37 2.38
C SER A 345 -7.48 7.72 2.01
N ALA A 346 -7.10 8.29 0.85
CA ALA A 346 -7.68 9.53 0.33
C ALA A 346 -9.10 9.36 -0.21
N ARG A 347 -9.62 8.13 -0.12
CA ARG A 347 -10.89 7.67 -0.66
C ARG A 347 -11.49 6.61 0.25
N ALA A 348 -12.57 5.97 -0.23
CA ALA A 348 -13.09 4.74 0.35
C ALA A 348 -11.92 3.78 0.65
N GLY A 349 -11.91 3.14 1.81
CA GLY A 349 -10.98 2.05 2.07
C GLY A 349 -11.19 0.94 1.03
N VAL A 350 -12.45 0.49 0.93
CA VAL A 350 -12.93 -0.41 -0.12
C VAL A 350 -14.10 0.24 -0.85
N TYR A 351 -14.00 0.32 -2.18
CA TYR A 351 -15.16 0.53 -3.06
C TYR A 351 -15.46 -0.78 -3.78
N ALA A 352 -16.71 -1.23 -3.77
CA ALA A 352 -17.13 -2.39 -4.53
C ALA A 352 -18.45 -2.14 -5.27
N ASP A 353 -18.42 -2.29 -6.59
CA ASP A 353 -19.60 -2.57 -7.41
C ASP A 353 -19.53 -4.06 -7.76
N ALA A 354 -19.85 -4.90 -6.77
CA ALA A 354 -19.46 -6.31 -6.77
C ALA A 354 -20.28 -7.19 -7.71
N ALA A 355 -19.77 -8.40 -7.98
CA ALA A 355 -20.45 -9.40 -8.80
C ALA A 355 -21.87 -9.64 -8.30
N VAL A 356 -22.83 -9.77 -9.22
CA VAL A 356 -24.23 -10.01 -8.84
C VAL A 356 -24.46 -11.46 -8.36
N THR A 357 -23.59 -12.40 -8.75
CA THR A 357 -23.78 -13.85 -8.57
C THR A 357 -22.98 -14.47 -7.43
N VAL A 358 -21.88 -13.85 -7.00
CA VAL A 358 -21.07 -14.32 -5.86
C VAL A 358 -21.06 -13.22 -4.81
N PRO A 359 -21.42 -13.51 -3.55
CA PRO A 359 -21.36 -12.50 -2.51
C PRO A 359 -19.92 -12.19 -2.08
N LEU A 360 -19.56 -10.91 -2.15
CA LEU A 360 -18.37 -10.39 -1.47
C LEU A 360 -18.43 -10.66 0.04
N ARG A 361 -17.30 -11.10 0.62
CA ARG A 361 -17.12 -11.27 2.07
C ARG A 361 -15.98 -10.38 2.57
N ILE A 362 -16.28 -9.59 3.59
CA ILE A 362 -15.35 -8.72 4.31
C ILE A 362 -15.44 -9.10 5.78
N GLU A 363 -14.41 -9.76 6.29
CA GLU A 363 -14.43 -10.40 7.61
C GLU A 363 -13.22 -9.96 8.45
N ASP A 364 -13.46 -9.75 9.75
CA ASP A 364 -12.41 -9.54 10.77
C ASP A 364 -11.41 -8.41 10.42
N SER A 365 -11.85 -7.40 9.66
CA SER A 365 -10.98 -6.38 9.07
C SER A 365 -11.13 -5.01 9.72
N THR A 366 -10.12 -4.15 9.57
CA THR A 366 -10.11 -2.78 10.11
C THR A 366 -10.06 -1.75 8.98
N PHE A 367 -10.96 -0.78 9.01
CA PHE A 367 -10.99 0.38 8.12
C PHE A 367 -10.85 1.63 8.97
N ARG A 368 -9.73 2.34 8.83
CA ARG A 368 -9.49 3.52 9.67
C ARG A 368 -8.93 4.73 8.94
N ARG A 369 -9.35 5.94 9.32
CA ARG A 369 -8.88 7.19 8.67
C ARG A 369 -8.99 7.15 7.14
N CYS A 370 -10.02 6.49 6.63
CA CYS A 370 -10.36 6.50 5.22
C CYS A 370 -11.34 7.64 4.97
N VAL A 371 -10.94 8.62 4.16
CA VAL A 371 -11.68 9.87 3.98
C VAL A 371 -12.07 10.02 2.51
N HIS A 372 -13.36 9.89 2.22
CA HIS A 372 -13.90 10.04 0.87
C HIS A 372 -14.73 11.32 0.74
N THR A 373 -14.50 12.14 -0.28
CA THR A 373 -15.31 13.37 -0.48
C THR A 373 -16.76 13.08 -0.90
N GLY A 374 -17.02 11.88 -1.43
CA GLY A 374 -18.35 11.34 -1.71
C GLY A 374 -18.86 10.45 -0.56
N ASN A 375 -19.31 9.24 -0.86
CA ASN A 375 -19.90 8.33 0.13
C ASN A 375 -18.97 7.16 0.49
N GLY A 376 -19.19 6.53 1.64
CA GLY A 376 -18.52 5.30 2.05
C GLY A 376 -17.04 5.51 2.36
N GLY A 377 -16.74 6.12 3.51
CA GLY A 377 -15.36 6.41 3.92
C GLY A 377 -14.55 5.14 4.17
N GLY A 378 -15.01 4.26 5.05
CA GLY A 378 -14.40 2.94 5.24
C GLY A 378 -14.73 2.00 4.08
N VAL A 379 -16.01 1.66 3.91
CA VAL A 379 -16.49 0.76 2.86
C VAL A 379 -17.67 1.37 2.10
N TYR A 380 -17.64 1.30 0.77
CA TYR A 380 -18.78 1.61 -0.10
C TYR A 380 -19.15 0.38 -0.92
N LEU A 381 -20.31 -0.22 -0.64
CA LEU A 381 -20.88 -1.31 -1.44
C LEU A 381 -22.04 -0.80 -2.29
N VAL A 382 -21.97 -1.08 -3.58
CA VAL A 382 -22.98 -0.77 -4.59
C VAL A 382 -23.41 -2.06 -5.28
N ASN A 383 -24.71 -2.23 -5.48
CA ASN A 383 -25.29 -3.39 -6.14
C ASN A 383 -24.91 -4.72 -5.46
N GLY A 384 -25.14 -5.84 -6.14
CA GLY A 384 -24.83 -7.18 -5.64
C GLY A 384 -25.86 -7.72 -4.64
N SER A 385 -25.71 -9.00 -4.31
CA SER A 385 -26.64 -9.69 -3.42
C SER A 385 -25.92 -10.63 -2.45
N GLY A 386 -26.38 -10.64 -1.21
CA GLY A 386 -25.92 -11.51 -0.13
C GLY A 386 -24.56 -11.14 0.47
N HIS A 387 -24.04 -9.92 0.27
CA HIS A 387 -22.73 -9.52 0.80
C HIS A 387 -22.66 -9.73 2.31
N GLN A 388 -21.51 -10.16 2.80
CA GLN A 388 -21.27 -10.41 4.22
C GLN A 388 -20.20 -9.45 4.71
N VAL A 389 -20.56 -8.60 5.66
CA VAL A 389 -19.66 -7.68 6.34
C VAL A 389 -19.75 -8.03 7.82
N THR A 390 -18.77 -8.80 8.30
CA THR A 390 -18.83 -9.43 9.63
C THR A 390 -17.56 -9.20 10.45
N GLY A 391 -17.69 -8.87 11.74
CA GLY A 391 -16.53 -8.81 12.64
C GLY A 391 -15.56 -7.65 12.37
N ASN A 392 -15.98 -6.61 11.63
CA ASN A 392 -15.09 -5.54 11.20
C ASN A 392 -15.09 -4.34 12.16
N LEU A 393 -13.97 -3.62 12.20
CA LEU A 393 -13.82 -2.34 12.86
C LEU A 393 -13.77 -1.20 11.83
N PHE A 394 -14.69 -0.24 11.96
CA PHE A 394 -14.71 1.02 11.22
C PHE A 394 -14.42 2.17 12.18
N ASP A 395 -13.22 2.73 12.13
CA ASP A 395 -12.72 3.71 13.10
C ASP A 395 -12.27 5.02 12.43
N ASP A 396 -12.76 6.17 12.91
CA ASP A 396 -12.29 7.50 12.48
C ASP A 396 -12.35 7.70 10.94
N ASN A 397 -13.39 7.18 10.28
CA ASN A 397 -13.58 7.37 8.85
C ASN A 397 -14.42 8.62 8.55
N GLY A 398 -14.18 9.23 7.40
CA GLY A 398 -14.83 10.47 6.96
C GLY A 398 -15.51 10.33 5.61
N ALA A 399 -16.75 10.82 5.48
CA ALA A 399 -17.42 10.91 4.19
C ALA A 399 -18.43 12.06 4.09
N SER A 400 -18.95 12.33 2.89
CA SER A 400 -20.22 13.03 2.77
C SER A 400 -21.32 12.24 3.46
N SER A 401 -21.39 10.92 3.23
CA SER A 401 -22.41 10.07 3.83
C SER A 401 -21.93 8.62 3.97
N GLY A 402 -22.40 7.91 4.99
CA GLY A 402 -21.95 6.56 5.32
C GLY A 402 -20.46 6.55 5.62
N ALA A 403 -20.01 7.32 6.61
CA ALA A 403 -18.58 7.54 6.81
C ALA A 403 -17.85 6.25 7.21
N GLY A 404 -18.41 5.46 8.13
CA GLY A 404 -17.94 4.09 8.33
C GLY A 404 -18.25 3.22 7.11
N MET A 405 -19.54 3.09 6.78
CA MET A 405 -19.98 2.29 5.64
C MET A 405 -21.20 2.87 4.92
N TYR A 406 -21.24 2.71 3.59
CA TYR A 406 -22.42 2.98 2.77
C TYR A 406 -22.84 1.75 1.97
N LEU A 407 -24.11 1.36 2.11
CA LEU A 407 -24.77 0.31 1.34
C LEU A 407 -25.80 0.92 0.39
N SER A 408 -25.60 0.74 -0.91
CA SER A 408 -26.47 1.29 -1.96
C SER A 408 -26.99 0.20 -2.89
N ALA A 409 -28.32 0.03 -2.96
CA ALA A 409 -28.98 -0.88 -3.90
C ALA A 409 -28.48 -2.35 -3.82
N THR A 410 -28.11 -2.81 -2.63
CA THR A 410 -27.52 -4.14 -2.40
C THR A 410 -28.40 -5.00 -1.48
N THR A 411 -28.11 -6.31 -1.40
CA THR A 411 -28.57 -7.12 -0.27
C THR A 411 -27.38 -7.56 0.58
N SER A 412 -27.39 -7.25 1.89
CA SER A 412 -26.22 -7.48 2.74
C SER A 412 -26.58 -7.92 4.17
N LEU A 413 -25.71 -8.74 4.76
CA LEU A 413 -25.62 -8.99 6.19
C LEU A 413 -24.53 -8.09 6.76
N VAL A 414 -24.90 -7.24 7.72
CA VAL A 414 -23.98 -6.43 8.52
C VAL A 414 -24.09 -6.95 9.95
N ASP A 415 -23.09 -7.72 10.36
CA ASP A 415 -23.13 -8.53 11.58
C ASP A 415 -21.87 -8.34 12.44
N ASP A 416 -22.01 -8.20 13.75
CA ASP A 416 -20.87 -8.13 14.69
C ASP A 416 -19.79 -7.09 14.30
N ASN A 417 -20.18 -5.95 13.72
CA ASN A 417 -19.24 -4.88 13.37
C ASN A 417 -19.24 -3.78 14.44
N MET A 418 -18.10 -3.13 14.58
CA MET A 418 -17.91 -1.94 15.41
C MET A 418 -17.71 -0.71 14.53
N PHE A 419 -18.61 0.26 14.62
CA PHE A 419 -18.50 1.58 14.01
C PHE A 419 -18.21 2.60 15.11
N THR A 420 -16.99 3.12 15.15
CA THR A 420 -16.55 4.08 16.16
C THR A 420 -16.00 5.35 15.55
N SER A 421 -16.38 6.50 16.11
CA SER A 421 -15.80 7.81 15.77
C SER A 421 -15.89 8.19 14.28
N ASN A 422 -16.82 7.62 13.52
CA ASN A 422 -16.97 7.95 12.10
C ASN A 422 -17.79 9.23 11.92
N ALA A 423 -17.37 10.08 10.98
CA ALA A 423 -17.96 11.41 10.78
C ALA A 423 -18.44 11.64 9.34
N ALA A 424 -19.76 11.76 9.19
CA ALA A 424 -20.41 12.11 7.92
C ALA A 424 -20.83 13.59 7.90
N ASN A 425 -20.58 14.29 6.80
CA ASN A 425 -21.08 15.66 6.63
C ASN A 425 -22.61 15.71 6.45
N SER A 426 -23.21 14.63 5.95
CA SER A 426 -24.64 14.49 5.64
C SER A 426 -25.26 13.31 6.40
N GLN A 427 -25.45 12.13 5.82
CA GLN A 427 -26.20 11.05 6.46
C GLN A 427 -25.31 9.88 6.91
N GLY A 428 -25.66 9.23 8.02
CA GLY A 428 -25.05 7.97 8.43
C GLY A 428 -23.58 8.13 8.81
N GLY A 429 -23.31 8.62 10.02
CA GLY A 429 -21.92 8.70 10.52
C GLY A 429 -21.29 7.32 10.54
N GLY A 430 -21.91 6.37 11.25
CA GLY A 430 -21.51 4.97 11.23
C GLY A 430 -21.88 4.28 9.92
N LEU A 431 -23.18 4.12 9.68
CA LEU A 431 -23.71 3.38 8.53
C LEU A 431 -24.85 4.15 7.83
N TRP A 432 -24.80 4.19 6.49
CA TRP A 432 -25.96 4.53 5.66
C TRP A 432 -26.42 3.32 4.84
N ILE A 433 -27.73 3.04 4.89
CA ILE A 433 -28.44 2.11 4.01
C ILE A 433 -29.40 2.87 3.07
N SER A 434 -29.23 2.70 1.76
CA SER A 434 -30.07 3.33 0.73
C SER A 434 -30.56 2.31 -0.31
N SER A 435 -31.88 2.14 -0.40
CA SER A 435 -32.53 1.22 -1.35
C SER A 435 -31.96 -0.21 -1.33
N ALA A 436 -31.41 -0.60 -0.18
CA ALA A 436 -30.85 -1.92 0.05
C ALA A 436 -31.87 -2.77 0.83
N SER A 437 -31.65 -4.08 0.88
CA SER A 437 -32.33 -4.98 1.83
C SER A 437 -31.29 -5.75 2.63
N GLY A 438 -31.63 -6.26 3.80
CA GLY A 438 -30.60 -6.89 4.62
C GLY A 438 -30.92 -6.95 6.09
N THR A 439 -29.98 -7.54 6.81
CA THR A 439 -30.00 -7.68 8.26
C THR A 439 -28.83 -6.88 8.82
N VAL A 440 -29.13 -5.94 9.71
CA VAL A 440 -28.16 -5.24 10.55
C VAL A 440 -28.32 -5.79 11.95
N THR A 441 -27.41 -6.66 12.37
CA THR A 441 -27.52 -7.41 13.63
C THR A 441 -26.24 -7.37 14.44
N ASP A 442 -26.38 -7.33 15.76
CA ASP A 442 -25.24 -7.48 16.69
C ASP A 442 -24.11 -6.45 16.49
N ASN A 443 -24.39 -5.30 15.87
CA ASN A 443 -23.39 -4.26 15.65
C ASN A 443 -23.34 -3.25 16.80
N THR A 444 -22.19 -2.64 17.00
CA THR A 444 -21.98 -1.52 17.92
C THR A 444 -21.68 -0.24 17.15
N PHE A 445 -22.44 0.82 17.39
CA PHE A 445 -22.25 2.16 16.86
C PHE A 445 -21.98 3.12 18.02
N THR A 446 -20.74 3.59 18.15
CA THR A 446 -20.32 4.47 19.25
C THR A 446 -19.65 5.74 18.72
N ASP A 447 -19.95 6.90 19.32
CA ASP A 447 -19.31 8.18 19.00
C ASP A 447 -19.34 8.58 17.51
N ASN A 448 -20.30 8.08 16.73
CA ASN A 448 -20.42 8.46 15.33
C ASN A 448 -21.20 9.77 15.18
N SER A 449 -20.88 10.55 14.13
CA SER A 449 -21.49 11.86 13.88
C SER A 449 -22.01 12.03 12.46
N GLY A 450 -23.17 12.68 12.31
CA GLY A 450 -23.79 12.97 11.02
C GLY A 450 -24.78 14.14 11.08
N SER A 451 -25.22 14.70 9.95
CA SER A 451 -26.37 15.62 9.97
C SER A 451 -27.68 14.88 10.30
N ALA A 452 -27.80 13.61 9.88
CA ALA A 452 -28.88 12.72 10.28
C ALA A 452 -28.38 11.29 10.43
N GLY A 453 -28.88 10.55 11.44
CA GLY A 453 -28.42 9.18 11.70
C GLY A 453 -26.94 9.16 12.06
N GLY A 454 -26.57 9.69 13.23
CA GLY A 454 -25.18 9.70 13.69
C GLY A 454 -24.61 8.29 13.69
N GLY A 455 -25.31 7.36 14.35
CA GLY A 455 -25.02 5.93 14.28
C GLY A 455 -25.47 5.33 12.94
N LEU A 456 -26.79 5.33 12.70
CA LEU A 456 -27.41 4.63 11.58
C LEU A 456 -28.41 5.51 10.83
N PHE A 457 -28.24 5.65 9.51
CA PHE A 457 -29.24 6.22 8.62
C PHE A 457 -29.79 5.17 7.67
N VAL A 458 -31.11 5.12 7.52
CA VAL A 458 -31.81 4.15 6.68
C VAL A 458 -32.84 4.85 5.80
N SER A 459 -32.78 4.58 4.51
CA SER A 459 -33.75 5.07 3.52
C SER A 459 -34.16 4.00 2.52
N ASN A 460 -35.46 3.92 2.25
CA ASN A 460 -36.05 3.00 1.25
C ASN A 460 -35.74 1.52 1.51
N LEU A 461 -35.69 1.12 2.79
CA LEU A 461 -35.49 -0.27 3.20
C LEU A 461 -36.79 -1.05 3.05
N THR A 462 -36.75 -2.20 2.37
CA THR A 462 -37.91 -3.09 2.22
C THR A 462 -37.66 -4.40 2.97
N SER A 463 -38.57 -4.76 3.87
CA SER A 463 -38.50 -6.00 4.67
C SER A 463 -37.16 -6.20 5.42
N GLY A 464 -36.48 -5.11 5.80
CA GLY A 464 -35.21 -5.18 6.51
C GLY A 464 -35.37 -5.56 7.98
N MET A 465 -34.31 -6.13 8.55
CA MET A 465 -34.22 -6.45 9.98
C MET A 465 -33.08 -5.66 10.59
N ILE A 466 -33.39 -4.87 11.62
CA ILE A 466 -32.41 -4.14 12.43
C ILE A 466 -32.60 -4.67 13.85
N MET A 467 -31.69 -5.52 14.31
CA MET A 467 -31.87 -6.21 15.58
C MET A 467 -30.60 -6.30 16.43
N THR A 468 -30.76 -6.38 17.76
CA THR A 468 -29.66 -6.61 18.71
C THR A 468 -28.46 -5.66 18.59
N ASN A 469 -28.63 -4.49 17.98
CA ASN A 469 -27.56 -3.51 17.84
C ASN A 469 -27.47 -2.61 19.08
N LEU A 470 -26.27 -2.15 19.40
CA LEU A 470 -25.99 -1.08 20.34
C LEU A 470 -25.68 0.21 19.58
N LEU A 471 -26.44 1.27 19.82
CA LEU A 471 -26.22 2.61 19.29
C LEU A 471 -26.09 3.58 20.47
N GLU A 472 -24.85 3.89 20.84
CA GLU A 472 -24.50 4.63 22.04
C GLU A 472 -23.68 5.90 21.72
N ASP A 473 -23.93 6.99 22.44
CA ASP A 473 -23.13 8.23 22.35
C ASP A 473 -22.97 8.82 20.93
N ASN A 474 -23.87 8.48 20.00
CA ASN A 474 -23.83 9.04 18.66
C ASN A 474 -24.44 10.44 18.65
N SER A 475 -23.95 11.29 17.73
CA SER A 475 -24.39 12.68 17.60
C SER A 475 -24.94 12.99 16.22
N ALA A 476 -26.01 13.79 16.14
CA ALA A 476 -26.46 14.31 14.86
C ALA A 476 -27.18 15.65 14.94
N SER A 477 -27.54 16.24 13.80
CA SER A 477 -28.57 17.29 13.79
C SER A 477 -29.95 16.68 14.05
N ASN A 478 -30.26 15.52 13.45
CA ASN A 478 -31.52 14.82 13.68
C ASN A 478 -31.38 13.28 13.73
N GLY A 479 -32.06 12.60 14.65
CA GLY A 479 -32.04 11.13 14.73
C GLY A 479 -30.64 10.61 15.07
N ALA A 480 -30.08 11.01 16.21
CA ALA A 480 -28.64 10.81 16.47
C ALA A 480 -28.25 9.34 16.60
N GLY A 481 -29.05 8.53 17.28
CA GLY A 481 -28.87 7.06 17.25
C GLY A 481 -29.24 6.51 15.88
N MET A 482 -30.51 6.61 15.51
CA MET A 482 -31.02 6.13 14.22
C MET A 482 -32.00 7.10 13.56
N TYR A 483 -31.84 7.28 12.25
CA TYR A 483 -32.79 7.97 11.40
C TYR A 483 -33.31 7.02 10.31
N LEU A 484 -34.58 6.65 10.37
CA LEU A 484 -35.21 5.72 9.44
C LEU A 484 -36.35 6.39 8.69
N GLN A 485 -36.26 6.42 7.36
CA GLN A 485 -37.30 6.93 6.48
C GLN A 485 -37.68 5.92 5.38
N SER A 486 -38.97 5.84 5.05
CA SER A 486 -39.48 4.97 3.97
C SER A 486 -39.13 3.48 4.14
N GLY A 487 -39.11 2.98 5.37
CA GLY A 487 -38.92 1.56 5.69
C GLY A 487 -40.23 0.79 5.62
N THR A 488 -40.48 0.08 4.52
CA THR A 488 -41.73 -0.70 4.36
C THR A 488 -41.53 -2.12 4.87
N GLY A 489 -42.32 -2.55 5.86
CA GLY A 489 -42.21 -3.88 6.46
C GLY A 489 -40.93 -4.10 7.26
N THR A 490 -40.26 -3.02 7.69
CA THR A 490 -38.99 -3.10 8.43
C THR A 490 -39.25 -3.43 9.89
N GLN A 491 -38.39 -4.28 10.47
CA GLN A 491 -38.44 -4.66 11.88
C GLN A 491 -37.23 -4.08 12.62
N VAL A 492 -37.49 -3.42 13.75
CA VAL A 492 -36.50 -2.86 14.67
C VAL A 492 -36.71 -3.52 16.02
N LEU A 493 -35.90 -4.52 16.34
CA LEU A 493 -36.12 -5.46 17.45
C LEU A 493 -34.91 -5.53 18.39
N ASP A 494 -35.12 -5.57 19.70
CA ASP A 494 -34.04 -5.85 20.67
C ASP A 494 -32.81 -4.92 20.59
N ASN A 495 -32.93 -3.71 20.03
CA ASN A 495 -31.83 -2.77 19.93
C ASN A 495 -31.73 -1.88 21.18
N GLN A 496 -30.53 -1.36 21.44
CA GLN A 496 -30.25 -0.41 22.51
C GLN A 496 -29.83 0.94 21.91
N PHE A 497 -30.63 1.97 22.14
CA PHE A 497 -30.34 3.35 21.76
C PHE A 497 -30.05 4.14 23.03
N LEU A 498 -28.76 4.33 23.34
CA LEU A 498 -28.29 4.88 24.61
C LEU A 498 -27.62 6.23 24.38
N THR A 499 -27.94 7.21 25.22
CA THR A 499 -27.19 8.49 25.37
C THR A 499 -26.91 9.28 24.08
N ASN A 500 -27.64 9.02 23.00
CA ASN A 500 -27.44 9.70 21.73
C ASN A 500 -27.93 11.16 21.80
N VAL A 501 -27.22 12.07 21.14
CA VAL A 501 -27.45 13.52 21.24
C VAL A 501 -27.73 14.14 19.89
N ALA A 502 -28.95 14.63 19.69
CA ALA A 502 -29.33 15.45 18.56
C ALA A 502 -29.24 16.94 18.90
N SER A 503 -28.46 17.71 18.13
CA SER A 503 -28.40 19.17 18.25
C SER A 503 -29.68 19.88 17.80
N GLY A 504 -30.48 19.22 16.96
CA GLY A 504 -31.84 19.61 16.57
C GLY A 504 -32.90 18.79 17.30
N SER A 505 -33.55 17.87 16.58
CA SER A 505 -34.63 17.01 17.10
C SER A 505 -34.26 15.53 17.03
N TYR A 506 -35.03 14.69 17.72
CA TYR A 506 -34.97 13.23 17.61
C TYR A 506 -33.65 12.66 18.15
N GLY A 507 -33.42 12.75 19.47
CA GLY A 507 -32.16 12.35 20.10
C GLY A 507 -31.80 10.89 19.84
N GLY A 508 -32.70 9.97 20.19
CA GLY A 508 -32.48 8.54 20.00
C GLY A 508 -32.82 8.09 18.58
N VAL A 509 -34.12 8.03 18.28
CA VAL A 509 -34.65 7.38 17.08
C VAL A 509 -35.69 8.26 16.39
N TYR A 510 -35.53 8.43 15.07
CA TYR A 510 -36.56 8.99 14.19
C TYR A 510 -37.12 7.93 13.25
N LEU A 511 -38.46 7.82 13.18
CA LEU A 511 -39.19 6.94 12.27
C LEU A 511 -40.16 7.77 11.40
N GLY A 512 -39.90 7.85 10.09
CA GLY A 512 -40.67 8.67 9.15
C GLY A 512 -41.27 7.87 7.97
N GLY A 513 -42.55 8.07 7.66
CA GLY A 513 -43.16 7.57 6.42
C GLY A 513 -43.10 6.05 6.22
N SER A 514 -43.14 5.27 7.30
CA SER A 514 -42.75 3.85 7.28
C SER A 514 -43.81 2.92 7.89
N THR A 515 -43.79 1.63 7.51
CA THR A 515 -44.56 0.55 8.16
C THR A 515 -43.60 -0.32 8.97
N ILE A 516 -43.50 -0.01 10.27
CA ILE A 516 -42.42 -0.53 11.13
C ILE A 516 -42.99 -1.33 12.29
N THR A 517 -42.35 -2.45 12.61
CA THR A 517 -42.48 -3.06 13.95
C THR A 517 -41.30 -2.60 14.77
N PHE A 518 -41.56 -1.87 15.86
CA PHE A 518 -40.55 -1.39 16.79
C PHE A 518 -40.85 -2.05 18.15
N SER A 519 -40.16 -3.14 18.47
CA SER A 519 -40.43 -3.89 19.70
C SER A 519 -39.20 -4.32 20.45
N THR A 520 -39.36 -4.54 21.76
CA THR A 520 -38.30 -5.04 22.66
C THR A 520 -37.02 -4.20 22.70
N ASN A 521 -37.07 -2.95 22.21
CA ASN A 521 -35.92 -2.05 22.23
C ASN A 521 -35.80 -1.32 23.56
N VAL A 522 -34.57 -0.91 23.88
CA VAL A 522 -34.25 0.01 24.97
C VAL A 522 -33.89 1.37 24.38
N VAL A 523 -34.62 2.42 24.75
CA VAL A 523 -34.35 3.81 24.34
C VAL A 523 -34.11 4.61 25.62
N SER A 524 -32.86 4.85 25.97
CA SER A 524 -32.50 5.47 27.25
C SER A 524 -31.47 6.59 27.17
N GLY A 525 -31.66 7.65 27.96
CA GLY A 525 -30.66 8.72 28.11
C GLY A 525 -30.51 9.66 26.91
N ASN A 526 -31.27 9.48 25.83
CA ASN A 526 -31.10 10.23 24.59
C ASN A 526 -31.64 11.67 24.72
N GLN A 527 -30.99 12.61 24.02
CA GLN A 527 -31.26 14.04 24.16
C GLN A 527 -31.49 14.73 22.81
N ALA A 528 -32.58 15.49 22.70
CA ALA A 528 -32.75 16.54 21.70
C ALA A 528 -32.48 17.90 22.36
N VAL A 529 -31.27 18.44 22.18
CA VAL A 529 -30.77 19.56 23.02
C VAL A 529 -31.21 20.94 22.56
N SER A 530 -31.70 21.08 21.32
CA SER A 530 -32.28 22.35 20.86
C SER A 530 -33.45 22.75 21.74
N VAL A 531 -33.57 24.05 22.06
CA VAL A 531 -34.76 24.61 22.74
C VAL A 531 -36.05 24.42 21.95
N ASN A 532 -35.95 24.14 20.65
CA ASN A 532 -37.07 23.80 19.76
C ASN A 532 -37.06 22.31 19.36
N GLY A 533 -36.21 21.50 19.98
CA GLY A 533 -36.02 20.09 19.66
C GLY A 533 -37.09 19.21 20.28
N ASP A 534 -37.69 18.34 19.46
CA ASP A 534 -38.72 17.38 19.88
C ASP A 534 -38.18 15.95 19.91
N GLY A 535 -38.83 15.07 20.70
CA GLY A 535 -38.63 13.63 20.61
C GLY A 535 -37.25 13.17 21.09
N GLY A 536 -36.93 13.40 22.36
CA GLY A 536 -35.62 13.04 22.92
C GLY A 536 -35.24 11.57 22.71
N GLY A 537 -36.19 10.66 22.97
CA GLY A 537 -36.05 9.22 22.82
C GLY A 537 -36.47 8.75 21.44
N LEU A 538 -37.78 8.65 21.21
CA LEU A 538 -38.36 8.15 19.97
C LEU A 538 -39.33 9.18 19.37
N PHE A 539 -39.14 9.50 18.10
CA PHE A 539 -40.04 10.35 17.33
C PHE A 539 -40.62 9.59 16.14
N MET A 540 -41.92 9.72 15.95
CA MET A 540 -42.63 9.13 14.81
C MET A 540 -43.41 10.17 14.03
N GLN A 541 -43.25 10.14 12.71
CA GLN A 541 -44.01 10.98 11.78
C GLN A 541 -44.55 10.18 10.60
N SER A 542 -45.84 10.37 10.30
CA SER A 542 -46.50 9.80 9.11
C SER A 542 -46.27 8.28 8.94
N SER A 543 -46.14 7.55 10.05
CA SER A 543 -45.78 6.13 10.05
C SER A 543 -46.93 5.27 10.59
N ASN A 544 -47.13 4.10 10.00
CA ASN A 544 -48.03 3.08 10.52
C ASN A 544 -47.19 2.04 11.26
N ALA A 545 -46.76 2.40 12.48
CA ALA A 545 -45.85 1.60 13.29
C ALA A 545 -46.60 0.82 14.37
N THR A 546 -46.18 -0.43 14.60
CA THR A 546 -46.54 -1.20 15.79
C THR A 546 -45.42 -1.05 16.83
N ILE A 547 -45.74 -0.47 17.98
CA ILE A 547 -44.82 -0.32 19.11
C ILE A 547 -45.26 -1.25 20.24
N SER A 548 -44.43 -2.21 20.63
CA SER A 548 -44.73 -3.11 21.75
C SER A 548 -43.48 -3.45 22.56
N ASP A 549 -43.62 -3.67 23.87
CA ASP A 549 -42.56 -4.24 24.73
C ASP A 549 -41.24 -3.46 24.79
N ASN A 550 -41.26 -2.16 24.48
CA ASN A 550 -40.07 -1.30 24.55
C ASN A 550 -39.89 -0.67 25.93
N THR A 551 -38.65 -0.45 26.34
CA THR A 551 -38.29 0.34 27.53
C THR A 551 -37.81 1.72 27.11
N ILE A 552 -38.59 2.77 27.40
CA ILE A 552 -38.26 4.16 27.07
C ILE A 552 -38.08 4.96 28.36
N THR A 553 -36.85 5.36 28.70
CA THR A 553 -36.51 5.94 30.01
C THR A 553 -35.49 7.08 29.91
N ASN A 554 -35.51 8.05 30.83
CA ASN A 554 -34.46 9.06 30.99
C ASN A 554 -34.10 9.89 29.73
N ASN A 555 -35.00 9.99 28.76
CA ASN A 555 -34.78 10.77 27.55
C ASN A 555 -35.26 12.22 27.74
N GLY A 556 -34.57 13.19 27.12
CA GLY A 556 -34.85 14.62 27.26
C GLY A 556 -35.02 15.35 25.92
N ALA A 557 -35.93 16.31 25.87
CA ALA A 557 -36.18 17.18 24.72
C ALA A 557 -36.32 18.62 25.19
N GLY A 558 -35.81 19.58 24.41
CA GLY A 558 -35.92 20.99 24.76
C GLY A 558 -37.31 21.60 24.56
N ARG A 559 -38.14 21.02 23.67
CA ARG A 559 -39.52 21.46 23.44
C ARG A 559 -40.53 20.38 23.83
N ASP A 560 -40.82 19.42 22.95
CA ASP A 560 -41.90 18.46 23.18
C ASP A 560 -41.40 17.00 23.32
N ALA A 561 -41.99 16.29 24.28
CA ALA A 561 -41.88 14.86 24.53
C ALA A 561 -40.45 14.29 24.57
N GLY A 562 -39.85 14.28 25.77
CA GLY A 562 -38.57 13.60 26.02
C GLY A 562 -38.60 12.11 25.67
N GLY A 563 -39.67 11.38 25.99
CA GLY A 563 -39.78 9.93 25.76
C GLY A 563 -40.19 9.53 24.34
N LEU A 564 -41.48 9.73 24.02
CA LEU A 564 -42.10 9.37 22.74
C LEU A 564 -42.94 10.52 22.21
N TYR A 565 -42.67 10.97 20.98
CA TYR A 565 -43.49 11.93 20.24
C TYR A 565 -44.14 11.24 19.03
N VAL A 566 -45.44 11.46 18.81
CA VAL A 566 -46.17 10.96 17.65
C VAL A 566 -46.83 12.11 16.90
N ALA A 567 -46.41 12.33 15.65
CA ALA A 567 -46.93 13.36 14.76
C ALA A 567 -47.80 12.76 13.65
N SER A 568 -48.96 13.38 13.39
CA SER A 568 -49.70 13.15 12.14
C SER A 568 -49.03 13.89 10.98
N SER A 569 -49.25 13.40 9.75
CA SER A 569 -48.82 14.04 8.51
C SER A 569 -49.33 15.45 8.33
#